data_AF-A0A6Q8PG66-F1
#
_entry.id   AF-A0A6Q8PG66-F1
#
_cell.length_a   1.000
_cell.length_b   1.000
_cell.length_c   1.000
_cell.angle_alpha   90.00
_cell.angle_beta   90.00
_cell.angle_gamma   90.00
#
_symmetry.space_group_name_H-M   'P 1'
#
loop_
_entity.id
_entity.type
_entity.pdbx_description
1 polymer ?
#
loop_
_entity_poly.entity_id
_entity_poly.type
_entity_poly.pdbx_seq_one_letter_code
_entity_poly.pdbx_strand_id
1 'polypeptide(L)'
;MVSKSDQLLIVVSILEGRHFPKRPKHMLVVEAKFDGEQLATDPVDHTDQPEFATELAWEIDRKALHQHRLQRTPIKLQCFALDPVTSAKETIGYIVLDLRTAQETKQAPKWYQLLSNKYTKFKSEIQISIALETDTKPPVDSFKAKGAPPRDGKGSHSVTQAGVQWCDLGLPQPRLPGSSDSPASAS
;
A
#
# COMPACT_ATOMS: atom_id res chain seq x y z
N MET A 1 23.71 13.93 -15.80
CA MET A 1 23.32 12.52 -15.60
C MET A 1 23.24 12.28 -14.11
N VAL A 2 22.04 12.15 -13.54
CA VAL A 2 21.89 11.68 -12.16
C VAL A 2 22.18 10.18 -12.18
N SER A 3 23.11 9.74 -11.34
CA SER A 3 23.42 8.33 -11.21
C SER A 3 22.28 7.65 -10.44
N LYS A 4 21.80 6.48 -10.86
CA LYS A 4 20.72 5.75 -10.16
C LYS A 4 21.03 5.48 -8.67
N SER A 5 22.31 5.50 -8.30
CA SER A 5 22.79 5.39 -6.93
C SER A 5 22.50 6.60 -6.03
N ASP A 6 22.03 7.73 -6.59
CA ASP A 6 21.75 8.96 -5.84
C ASP A 6 20.25 9.15 -5.50
N GLN A 7 19.39 8.22 -5.91
CA GLN A 7 17.94 8.31 -5.73
C GLN A 7 17.53 7.69 -4.38
N LEU A 8 16.77 8.46 -3.61
CA LEU A 8 16.26 8.11 -2.29
C LEU A 8 14.73 8.20 -2.31
N LEU A 9 14.10 7.49 -1.37
CA LEU A 9 12.67 7.54 -1.11
C LEU A 9 12.46 8.09 0.30
N ILE A 10 11.67 9.15 0.41
CA ILE A 10 11.12 9.59 1.69
C ILE A 10 9.87 8.77 1.93
N VAL A 11 9.91 7.86 2.90
CA VAL A 11 8.79 6.99 3.24
C VAL A 11 8.13 7.49 4.52
N VAL A 12 6.85 7.83 4.44
CA VAL A 12 5.99 8.20 5.58
C VAL A 12 4.96 7.09 5.78
N SER A 13 5.15 6.27 6.81
CA SER A 13 4.21 5.21 7.16
C SER A 13 3.18 5.75 8.15
N ILE A 14 1.91 5.77 7.73
CA ILE A 14 0.76 6.19 8.51
C ILE A 14 0.09 4.91 9.01
N LEU A 15 0.21 4.64 10.31
CA LEU A 15 -0.18 3.34 10.89
C LEU A 15 -1.63 3.39 11.38
N GLU A 16 -1.84 3.97 12.55
CA GLU A 16 -3.13 3.99 13.22
C GLU A 16 -3.42 5.35 13.86
N GLY A 17 -4.69 5.67 14.03
CA GLY A 17 -5.15 6.80 14.82
C GLY A 17 -5.64 6.34 16.19
N ARG A 18 -5.77 7.28 17.12
CA ARG A 18 -6.46 7.09 18.40
C ARG A 18 -7.16 8.35 18.86
N HIS A 19 -8.12 8.19 19.78
CA HIS A 19 -8.94 9.27 20.32
C HIS A 19 -9.71 10.04 19.22
N PHE A 20 -10.22 9.34 18.21
CA PHE A 20 -11.15 9.93 17.24
C PHE A 20 -12.61 9.77 17.72
N PRO A 21 -13.51 10.69 17.36
CA PRO A 21 -14.94 10.49 17.58
C PRO A 21 -15.48 9.48 16.57
N LYS A 22 -16.26 8.49 17.00
CA LYS A 22 -16.88 7.52 16.08
C LYS A 22 -17.91 8.21 15.18
N ARG A 23 -17.69 8.19 13.86
CA ARG A 23 -18.62 8.71 12.85
C ARG A 23 -18.93 7.64 11.80
N PRO A 24 -19.88 6.73 12.05
CA PRO A 24 -20.16 5.59 11.15
C PRO A 24 -20.58 5.95 9.71
N LYS A 25 -20.97 7.21 9.49
CA LYS A 25 -21.37 7.73 8.16
C LYS A 25 -20.22 8.40 7.40
N HIS A 26 -19.02 8.43 7.97
CA HIS A 26 -17.87 9.10 7.38
C HIS A 26 -16.68 8.14 7.35
N MET A 27 -15.76 8.43 6.45
CA MET A 27 -14.47 7.78 6.33
C MET A 27 -13.36 8.78 6.62
N LEU A 28 -12.17 8.30 6.97
CA LEU A 28 -10.98 9.11 7.17
C LEU A 28 -10.04 8.95 5.98
N VAL A 29 -9.50 10.06 5.51
CA VAL A 29 -8.46 10.10 4.48
C VAL A 29 -7.36 11.02 4.98
N VAL A 30 -6.11 10.58 4.87
CA VAL A 30 -4.95 11.43 5.15
C VAL A 30 -4.25 11.75 3.84
N GLU A 31 -4.13 13.04 3.53
CA GLU A 31 -3.39 13.51 2.38
C GLU A 31 -2.08 14.12 2.86
N ALA A 32 -0.97 13.70 2.30
CA ALA A 32 0.35 14.23 2.60
C ALA A 32 0.87 15.02 1.39
N LYS A 33 1.38 16.22 1.64
CA LYS A 33 1.95 17.09 0.62
C LYS A 33 3.40 17.38 0.92
N PHE A 34 4.26 17.13 -0.07
CA PHE A 34 5.68 17.41 -0.04
C PHE A 34 6.14 17.94 -1.40
N ASP A 35 6.91 19.02 -1.41
CA ASP A 35 7.46 19.67 -2.62
C ASP A 35 6.46 19.92 -3.78
N GLY A 36 5.18 20.16 -3.44
CA GLY A 36 4.12 20.37 -4.42
C GLY A 36 3.41 19.09 -4.88
N GLU A 37 4.01 17.93 -4.65
CA GLU A 37 3.40 16.61 -4.88
C GLU A 37 2.52 16.21 -3.69
N GLN A 38 1.34 15.66 -4.00
CA GLN A 38 0.36 15.25 -3.00
C GLN A 38 0.02 13.77 -3.18
N LEU A 39 0.17 13.01 -2.10
CA LEU A 39 -0.23 11.60 -2.00
C LEU A 39 -1.34 11.47 -0.97
N ALA A 40 -2.19 10.47 -1.10
CA ALA A 40 -3.32 10.24 -0.20
C ALA A 40 -3.39 8.77 0.20
N THR A 41 -3.89 8.52 1.41
CA THR A 41 -4.27 7.18 1.84
C THR A 41 -5.60 6.77 1.22
N ASP A 42 -5.87 5.48 1.22
CA ASP A 42 -7.21 4.99 0.96
C ASP A 42 -8.19 5.47 2.06
N PRO A 43 -9.50 5.59 1.76
CA PRO A 43 -10.51 5.89 2.76
C PRO A 43 -10.68 4.74 3.75
N VAL A 44 -10.59 5.04 5.05
CA VAL A 44 -10.76 4.06 6.13
C VAL A 44 -11.94 4.43 7.02
N ASP A 45 -12.51 3.47 7.75
CA ASP A 45 -13.66 3.74 8.61
C ASP A 45 -13.35 4.75 9.71
N HIS A 46 -14.28 5.67 9.95
CA HIS A 46 -14.13 6.68 10.99
C HIS A 46 -14.53 6.12 12.38
N THR A 47 -13.61 5.33 12.94
CA THR A 47 -13.71 4.71 14.28
C THR A 47 -12.96 5.55 15.33
N ASP A 48 -12.91 5.08 16.59
CA ASP A 48 -12.08 5.72 17.63
C ASP A 48 -10.58 5.48 17.44
N GLN A 49 -10.24 4.39 16.75
CA GLN A 49 -8.90 3.94 16.42
C GLN A 49 -8.86 3.52 14.94
N PRO A 50 -8.78 4.49 14.01
CA PRO A 50 -8.76 4.19 12.58
C PRO A 50 -7.42 3.56 12.18
N GLU A 51 -7.46 2.46 11.43
CA GLU A 51 -6.27 1.80 10.92
C GLU A 51 -6.04 2.25 9.47
N PHE A 52 -4.95 2.97 9.22
CA PHE A 52 -4.56 3.44 7.89
C PHE A 52 -3.62 2.46 7.19
N ALA A 53 -2.63 1.93 7.93
CA ALA A 53 -1.62 0.98 7.45
C ALA A 53 -1.07 1.28 6.04
N THR A 54 -0.84 2.56 5.74
CA THR A 54 -0.46 3.04 4.40
C THR A 54 0.91 3.71 4.43
N GLU A 55 1.74 3.44 3.42
CA GLU A 55 3.03 4.11 3.23
C GLU A 55 2.97 5.06 2.04
N LEU A 56 3.31 6.32 2.28
CA LEU A 56 3.39 7.35 1.25
C LEU A 56 4.87 7.61 0.96
N ALA A 57 5.29 7.48 -0.30
CA ALA A 57 6.68 7.57 -0.70
C ALA A 57 6.90 8.65 -1.77
N TRP A 58 7.88 9.52 -1.55
CA TRP A 58 8.34 10.49 -2.54
C TRP A 58 9.77 10.20 -2.98
N GLU A 59 10.00 10.21 -4.29
CA GLU A 59 11.34 10.14 -4.84
C GLU A 59 12.07 11.47 -4.66
N ILE A 60 13.32 11.40 -4.20
CA ILE A 60 14.14 12.58 -3.98
C ILE A 60 15.62 12.28 -4.26
N ASP A 61 16.30 13.24 -4.88
CA ASP A 61 17.75 13.16 -5.05
C ASP A 61 18.48 13.45 -3.73
N ARG A 62 19.64 12.82 -3.50
CA ARG A 62 20.50 13.12 -2.33
C ARG A 62 20.83 14.60 -2.18
N LYS A 63 21.03 15.32 -3.29
CA LYS A 63 21.29 16.77 -3.29
C LYS A 63 20.06 17.59 -2.90
N ALA A 64 18.90 17.26 -3.47
CA ALA A 64 17.63 17.89 -3.13
C ALA A 64 17.28 17.64 -1.66
N LEU A 65 17.42 16.41 -1.17
CA LEU A 65 17.23 16.06 0.23
C LEU A 65 18.07 16.93 1.17
N HIS A 66 19.35 17.16 0.84
CA HIS A 66 20.21 18.04 1.63
C HIS A 66 19.66 19.47 1.69
N GLN A 67 19.18 20.00 0.56
CA GLN A 67 18.56 21.33 0.51
C GLN A 67 17.26 21.40 1.32
N HIS A 68 16.36 20.43 1.18
CA HIS A 68 15.11 20.37 1.94
C HIS A 68 15.35 20.24 3.45
N ARG A 69 16.41 19.54 3.89
CA ARG A 69 16.81 19.49 5.30
C ARG A 69 17.32 20.84 5.81
N LEU A 70 18.09 21.56 4.99
CA LEU A 70 18.60 22.89 5.35
C LEU A 70 17.48 23.93 5.42
N GLN A 71 16.54 23.87 4.48
CA GLN A 71 15.37 24.76 4.39
C GLN A 71 14.23 24.35 5.34
N ARG A 72 14.35 23.19 6.00
CA ARG A 72 13.30 22.61 6.85
C ARG A 72 11.96 22.49 6.13
N THR A 73 11.99 22.05 4.88
CA THR A 73 10.77 21.87 4.08
C THR A 73 9.84 20.91 4.82
N PRO A 74 8.62 21.34 5.18
CA PRO A 74 7.69 20.51 5.92
C PRO A 74 7.00 19.50 4.99
N ILE A 75 6.74 18.30 5.51
CA ILE A 75 5.75 17.40 4.93
C ILE A 75 4.45 17.67 5.69
N LYS A 76 3.46 18.23 4.99
CA LYS A 76 2.18 18.58 5.60
C LYS A 76 1.19 17.44 5.36
N LEU A 77 0.76 16.79 6.43
CA LEU A 77 -0.32 15.83 6.42
C LEU A 77 -1.62 16.54 6.81
N GLN A 78 -2.68 16.33 6.05
CA GLN A 78 -3.99 16.88 6.30
C GLN A 78 -4.99 15.72 6.40
N CYS A 79 -5.72 15.69 7.50
CA CYS A 79 -6.70 14.65 7.77
C CYS A 79 -8.10 15.17 7.42
N PHE A 80 -8.85 14.37 6.68
CA PHE A 80 -10.18 14.68 6.19
C PHE A 80 -11.19 13.64 6.65
N ALA A 81 -12.40 14.09 6.98
CA ALA A 81 -13.59 13.25 7.01
C ALA A 81 -14.25 13.29 5.64
N LEU A 82 -14.28 12.15 4.96
CA LEU A 82 -14.97 11.95 3.69
C LEU A 82 -16.37 11.42 3.96
N ASP A 83 -17.40 12.07 3.43
CA ASP A 83 -18.74 11.50 3.35
C ASP A 83 -18.85 10.66 2.06
N PRO A 84 -19.02 9.31 2.15
CA PRO A 84 -19.05 8.45 0.98
C PRO A 84 -20.30 8.67 0.11
N VAL A 85 -21.37 9.28 0.64
CA VAL A 85 -22.61 9.54 -0.11
C VAL A 85 -22.48 10.81 -0.94
N THR A 86 -21.97 11.88 -0.33
CA THR A 86 -21.87 13.20 -0.98
C THR A 86 -20.50 13.47 -1.61
N SER A 87 -19.51 12.61 -1.36
CA SER A 87 -18.10 12.81 -1.68
C SER A 87 -17.51 14.11 -1.10
N ALA A 88 -18.18 14.71 -0.10
CA ALA A 88 -17.70 15.91 0.55
C ALA A 88 -16.53 15.60 1.47
N LYS A 89 -15.43 16.34 1.31
CA LYS A 89 -14.25 16.27 2.19
C LYS A 89 -14.26 17.41 3.20
N GLU A 90 -14.31 17.06 4.47
CA GLU A 90 -14.27 17.99 5.59
C GLU A 90 -12.87 17.95 6.24
N THR A 91 -12.16 19.08 6.30
CA THR A 91 -10.86 19.13 7.00
C THR A 91 -11.05 18.97 8.50
N ILE A 92 -10.41 17.97 9.09
CA ILE A 92 -10.41 17.71 10.54
C ILE A 92 -9.25 18.43 11.20
N GLY A 93 -8.06 18.37 10.60
CA GLY A 93 -6.85 18.92 11.17
C GLY A 93 -5.64 18.58 10.33
N TYR A 94 -4.46 18.95 10.81
CA TYR A 94 -3.20 18.71 10.10
C TYR A 94 -2.07 18.34 11.05
N ILE A 95 -1.05 17.68 10.50
CA ILE A 95 0.21 17.35 11.17
C ILE A 95 1.34 17.85 10.27
N VAL A 96 2.40 18.40 10.86
CA VAL A 96 3.58 18.85 10.13
C VAL A 96 4.76 18.00 10.56
N LEU A 97 5.35 17.26 9.60
CA LEU A 97 6.57 16.49 9.82
C LEU A 97 7.77 17.25 9.25
N ASP A 98 8.90 17.16 9.96
CA ASP A 98 10.16 17.80 9.58
C ASP A 98 11.11 16.73 9.01
N LEU A 99 11.56 16.93 7.77
CA LEU A 99 12.49 16.03 7.06
C LEU A 99 13.81 15.80 7.78
N ARG A 100 14.23 16.70 8.68
CA ARG A 100 15.46 16.49 9.47
C ARG A 100 15.35 15.27 10.39
N THR A 101 14.13 14.87 10.74
CA THR A 101 13.88 13.68 11.55
C THR A 101 13.97 12.41 10.74
N ALA A 102 13.88 12.46 9.40
CA ALA A 102 14.04 11.29 8.56
C ALA A 102 15.50 10.80 8.60
N GLN A 103 15.68 9.52 8.91
CA GLN A 103 16.98 8.85 8.89
C GLN A 103 16.88 7.58 8.04
N GLU A 104 18.02 7.11 7.53
CA GLU A 104 18.10 5.83 6.79
C GLU A 104 17.78 4.63 7.69
N THR A 105 17.89 4.79 9.02
CA THR A 105 17.44 3.80 9.99
C THR A 105 15.94 3.92 10.22
N LYS A 106 15.23 2.80 10.17
CA LYS A 106 13.80 2.73 10.54
C LYS A 106 13.59 3.29 11.94
N GLN A 107 12.91 4.42 12.02
CA GLN A 107 12.58 5.03 13.31
C GLN A 107 11.36 4.37 13.92
N ALA A 108 11.34 4.29 15.25
CA ALA A 108 10.15 3.89 15.97
C ALA A 108 9.00 4.86 15.65
N PRO A 109 7.81 4.35 15.31
CA PRO A 109 6.64 5.18 15.05
C PRO A 109 6.28 6.03 16.26
N LYS A 110 5.93 7.30 16.01
CA LYS A 110 5.61 8.29 17.05
C LYS A 110 4.17 8.75 16.91
N TRP A 111 3.54 9.07 18.02
CA TRP A 111 2.20 9.65 18.06
C TRP A 111 2.26 11.16 17.83
N TYR A 112 1.52 11.63 16.84
CA TYR A 112 1.39 13.04 16.48
C TYR A 112 -0.04 13.50 16.69
N GLN A 113 -0.23 14.52 17.53
CA GLN A 113 -1.54 15.12 17.75
C GLN A 113 -1.98 15.96 16.54
N LEU A 114 -3.24 15.84 16.14
CA LEU A 114 -3.82 16.72 15.12
C LEU A 114 -3.82 18.17 15.60
N LEU A 115 -3.19 19.03 14.81
CA LEU A 115 -3.25 20.48 14.98
C LEU A 115 -4.52 21.02 14.32
N SER A 116 -5.04 22.12 14.88
CA SER A 116 -6.33 22.70 14.47
C SER A 116 -7.47 21.67 14.43
N ASN A 117 -7.48 20.75 15.40
CA ASN A 117 -8.44 19.67 15.44
C ASN A 117 -9.88 20.21 15.56
N LYS A 118 -10.70 19.91 14.56
CA LYS A 118 -12.12 20.22 14.52
C LYS A 118 -12.90 19.53 15.65
N TYR A 119 -12.41 18.38 16.11
CA TYR A 119 -12.96 17.65 17.24
C TYR A 119 -12.38 18.20 18.55
N THR A 120 -12.81 19.39 18.96
CA THR A 120 -12.23 20.11 20.10
C THR A 120 -12.25 19.36 21.44
N LYS A 121 -13.16 18.39 21.60
CA LYS A 121 -13.24 17.53 22.80
C LYS A 121 -12.30 16.32 22.76
N PHE A 122 -11.69 16.05 21.61
CA PHE A 122 -10.91 14.86 21.35
C PHE A 122 -9.45 15.25 21.10
N LYS A 123 -8.51 14.55 21.74
CA LYS A 123 -7.08 14.68 21.48
C LYS A 123 -6.67 13.66 20.44
N SER A 124 -7.24 13.78 19.25
CA SER A 124 -7.00 12.85 18.15
C SER A 124 -5.52 12.86 17.76
N GLU A 125 -4.92 11.68 17.72
CA GLU A 125 -3.51 11.47 17.43
C GLU A 125 -3.36 10.40 16.35
N ILE A 126 -2.34 10.51 15.52
CA ILE A 126 -1.99 9.51 14.50
C ILE A 126 -0.56 9.05 14.74
N GLN A 127 -0.35 7.74 14.71
CA GLN A 127 0.96 7.11 14.78
C GLN A 127 1.61 7.12 13.40
N ILE A 128 2.76 7.77 13.31
CA ILE A 128 3.48 7.98 12.04
C ILE A 128 4.96 7.67 12.25
N SER A 129 5.57 7.00 11.27
CA SER A 129 7.03 6.90 11.14
C SER A 129 7.50 7.55 9.84
N ILE A 130 8.70 8.12 9.88
CA ILE A 130 9.38 8.66 8.71
C ILE A 130 10.75 8.00 8.56
N ALA A 131 11.04 7.50 7.37
CA ALA A 131 12.29 6.85 7.03
C ALA A 131 12.80 7.33 5.66
N LEU A 132 14.11 7.21 5.46
CA LEU A 132 14.73 7.36 4.15
C LEU A 132 15.14 5.98 3.67
N GLU A 133 14.70 5.60 2.48
CA GLU A 133 15.10 4.35 1.84
C GLU A 133 15.92 4.65 0.59
N THR A 134 16.89 3.81 0.28
CA THR A 134 17.57 3.86 -1.02
C THR A 134 16.74 3.07 -2.02
N ASP A 135 16.50 3.61 -3.22
CA ASP A 135 15.90 2.84 -4.32
C ASP A 135 16.92 1.84 -4.89
N THR A 136 17.31 0.87 -4.06
CA THR A 136 17.92 -0.35 -4.54
C THR A 136 16.76 -1.29 -4.86
N LYS A 137 16.39 -1.37 -6.14
CA LYS A 137 15.73 -2.57 -6.65
C LYS A 137 16.52 -3.76 -6.07
N PRO A 138 15.87 -4.73 -5.39
CA PRO A 138 16.56 -5.96 -5.07
C PRO A 138 17.19 -6.45 -6.39
N PRO A 139 18.45 -6.90 -6.38
CA PRO A 139 19.04 -7.46 -7.58
C PRO A 139 18.04 -8.51 -8.05
N VAL A 140 17.44 -8.25 -9.22
CA VAL A 140 16.67 -9.27 -9.93
C VAL A 140 17.71 -10.35 -10.09
N ASP A 141 17.60 -11.36 -9.22
CA ASP A 141 18.40 -12.57 -9.30
C ASP A 141 18.04 -13.07 -10.68
N SER A 142 18.92 -12.76 -11.63
CA SER A 142 18.81 -13.21 -12.98
C SER A 142 18.93 -14.70 -12.81
N PHE A 143 17.76 -15.35 -12.77
CA PHE A 143 17.63 -16.78 -12.69
C PHE A 143 18.38 -17.30 -13.91
N LYS A 144 19.68 -17.55 -13.73
CA LYS A 144 20.50 -18.26 -14.69
C LYS A 144 19.89 -19.64 -14.69
N ALA A 145 19.00 -19.87 -15.65
CA ALA A 145 18.76 -21.21 -16.14
C ALA A 145 20.17 -21.78 -16.42
N LYS A 146 20.61 -22.71 -15.56
CA LYS A 146 21.81 -23.51 -15.81
C LYS A 146 21.69 -23.98 -17.25
N GLY A 147 22.70 -23.64 -18.06
CA GLY A 147 22.75 -23.99 -19.47
C GLY A 147 22.34 -25.44 -19.66
N ALA A 148 21.31 -25.66 -20.47
CA ALA A 148 21.00 -26.99 -20.94
C ALA A 148 22.24 -27.53 -21.69
N PRO A 149 22.66 -28.78 -21.46
CA PRO A 149 23.73 -29.38 -22.24
C PRO A 149 23.39 -29.36 -23.74
N PRO A 150 24.36 -29.16 -24.65
CA PRO A 150 24.12 -29.29 -26.08
C PRO A 150 23.59 -30.71 -26.37
N ARG A 151 22.40 -30.81 -26.98
CA ARG A 151 21.88 -32.07 -27.49
C ARG A 151 22.54 -32.36 -28.83
N ASP A 152 23.63 -33.10 -28.80
CA ASP A 152 24.10 -33.85 -29.96
C ASP A 152 23.12 -34.98 -30.25
N GLY A 153 22.54 -34.94 -31.45
CA GLY A 153 21.62 -35.95 -31.93
C GLY A 153 22.35 -37.14 -32.54
N LYS A 154 22.07 -38.36 -32.06
CA LYS A 154 21.90 -39.57 -32.90
C LYS A 154 21.47 -40.77 -32.05
N GLY A 155 20.51 -41.55 -32.56
CA GLY A 155 20.48 -43.00 -32.34
C GLY A 155 19.39 -43.54 -31.42
N SER A 156 18.23 -43.80 -32.03
CA SER A 156 17.37 -44.99 -31.93
C SER A 156 17.36 -45.89 -30.67
N HIS A 157 16.12 -46.17 -30.22
CA HIS A 157 15.50 -47.50 -30.01
C HIS A 157 14.75 -47.68 -28.69
N SER A 158 13.55 -48.25 -28.87
CA SER A 158 12.75 -49.07 -27.95
C SER A 158 11.92 -48.38 -26.86
N VAL A 159 10.64 -48.26 -27.21
CA VAL A 159 9.48 -48.20 -26.31
C VAL A 159 9.52 -49.36 -25.30
N THR A 160 9.31 -49.05 -24.02
CA THR A 160 8.61 -49.97 -23.10
C THR A 160 7.78 -49.13 -22.14
N GLN A 161 6.47 -49.23 -22.32
CA GLN A 161 5.44 -48.60 -21.50
C GLN A 161 5.25 -49.47 -20.25
N ALA A 162 5.72 -49.00 -19.10
CA ALA A 162 5.29 -49.50 -17.79
C ALA A 162 4.37 -48.45 -17.19
N GLY A 163 3.08 -48.80 -17.12
CA GLY A 163 2.04 -47.97 -16.54
C GLY A 163 2.29 -47.77 -15.05
N VAL A 164 2.11 -46.54 -14.59
CA VAL A 164 1.87 -46.23 -13.18
C VAL A 164 0.53 -45.52 -13.07
N GLN A 165 -0.35 -46.23 -12.38
CA GLN A 165 -1.74 -45.96 -12.09
C GLN A 165 -1.83 -44.77 -11.12
N TRP A 166 -2.45 -43.68 -11.58
CA TRP A 166 -2.81 -42.56 -10.72
C TRP A 166 -4.05 -42.98 -9.92
N CYS A 167 -3.86 -43.23 -8.63
CA CYS A 167 -4.95 -43.47 -7.71
C CYS A 167 -5.71 -42.17 -7.45
N ASP A 168 -7.03 -42.27 -7.65
CA ASP A 168 -8.10 -41.37 -7.25
C ASP A 168 -7.86 -40.65 -5.91
N LEU A 169 -7.85 -39.31 -5.96
CA LEU A 169 -8.30 -38.48 -4.84
C LEU A 169 -9.47 -37.65 -5.36
N GLY A 170 -10.67 -38.04 -4.92
CA GLY A 170 -11.95 -37.54 -5.38
C GLY A 170 -12.12 -36.04 -5.17
N LEU A 171 -12.38 -35.34 -6.28
CA LEU A 171 -13.02 -34.04 -6.32
C LEU A 171 -14.52 -34.24 -6.59
N PRO A 172 -15.43 -33.79 -5.70
CA PRO A 172 -16.85 -33.76 -6.01
C PRO A 172 -17.16 -32.64 -7.01
N GLN A 173 -17.62 -33.00 -8.20
CA GLN A 173 -18.22 -32.09 -9.18
C GLN A 173 -19.56 -31.52 -8.69
N PRO A 174 -19.86 -30.23 -8.93
CA PRO A 174 -21.22 -29.69 -8.83
C PRO A 174 -22.09 -30.20 -9.99
N ARG A 175 -23.23 -30.81 -9.67
CA ARG A 175 -24.28 -31.16 -10.64
C ARG A 175 -25.21 -29.96 -10.84
N LEU A 176 -25.37 -29.52 -12.09
CA LEU A 176 -26.61 -28.92 -12.60
C LEU A 176 -27.26 -30.00 -13.47
N PRO A 177 -28.58 -30.25 -13.40
CA PRO A 177 -29.51 -29.40 -14.16
C PRO A 177 -30.93 -29.28 -13.56
N GLY A 178 -31.65 -28.22 -13.94
CA GLY A 178 -33.07 -28.07 -13.62
C GLY A 178 -33.74 -27.03 -14.51
N SER A 179 -33.92 -27.38 -15.79
CA SER A 179 -34.82 -26.66 -16.70
C SER A 179 -36.26 -27.11 -16.42
N SER A 180 -37.10 -26.22 -15.91
CA SER A 180 -38.55 -26.41 -15.91
C SER A 180 -39.16 -25.53 -16.99
N ASP A 181 -39.52 -26.17 -18.10
CA ASP A 181 -40.50 -25.67 -19.07
C ASP A 181 -41.87 -25.48 -18.38
N SER A 182 -42.48 -24.32 -18.62
CA SER A 182 -43.89 -24.06 -18.30
C SER A 182 -44.67 -23.97 -19.60
N PRO A 183 -45.78 -24.72 -19.78
CA PRO A 183 -46.73 -24.47 -20.85
C PRO A 183 -47.85 -23.57 -20.32
N ALA A 184 -48.11 -22.45 -21.00
CA ALA A 184 -49.37 -21.73 -20.88
C ALA A 184 -50.03 -21.71 -22.27
N SER A 185 -51.13 -22.45 -22.40
CA SER A 185 -52.07 -22.32 -23.52
C SER A 185 -53.45 -22.00 -22.97
N ALA A 186 -53.97 -20.88 -23.47
CA ALA A 186 -55.35 -20.51 -23.80
C ALA A 186 -56.52 -20.99 -22.91
N SER A 187 -57.26 -20.01 -22.37
CA SER A 187 -58.61 -19.66 -22.83
C SER A 187 -58.96 -18.24 -22.39
#